data_AF-A0A914UMK6-F1
#
_entry.id   AF-A0A914UMK6-F1
#
_cell.length_a   1.000
_cell.length_b   1.000
_cell.length_c   1.000
_cell.angle_alpha   90.00
_cell.angle_beta   90.00
_cell.angle_gamma   90.00
#
_symmetry.space_group_name_H-M   'P 1'
#
loop_
_entity.id
_entity.type
_entity.pdbx_description
1 polymer ?
#
loop_
_entity_poly.entity_id
_entity_poly.type
_entity_poly.pdbx_seq_one_letter_code
_entity_poly.pdbx_strand_id
1 'polypeptide(L)'
;MAVRCQFEANNEIGVFAKLTNTYCLVGIGGSENFYSVFEGELLDVIPVVHTSIAGCRIVGRTTVGNRHGLLVPSGTTDQELQHLRNSLPTEVQVKRVEERLQGHQDDLLRPHVRRWSLQKPDDRREIDGHGEAAQRNPPHHAPV
;
A
#
# COMPACT_ATOMS: atom_id res chain seq x y z
N MET A 1 -13.82 22.81 4.44
CA MET A 1 -15.24 22.46 4.20
C MET A 1 -15.43 20.98 4.51
N ALA A 2 -16.58 20.55 5.03
CA ALA A 2 -16.84 19.13 5.29
C ALA A 2 -18.04 18.70 4.45
N VAL A 3 -17.85 17.72 3.58
CA VAL A 3 -18.89 17.18 2.70
C VAL A 3 -19.34 15.82 3.24
N ARG A 4 -20.65 15.55 3.17
CA ARG A 4 -21.22 14.26 3.56
C ARG A 4 -21.45 13.42 2.31
N CYS A 5 -20.98 12.18 2.34
CA CYS A 5 -21.28 11.20 1.30
C CYS A 5 -21.68 9.86 1.93
N GLN A 6 -22.29 8.98 1.13
CA GLN A 6 -22.67 7.64 1.52
C GLN A 6 -22.27 6.66 0.44
N PHE A 7 -21.77 5.50 0.85
CA PHE A 7 -21.37 4.42 -0.06
C PHE A 7 -22.35 3.26 0.12
N GLU A 8 -23.21 3.01 -0.87
CA GLU A 8 -24.21 1.91 -0.84
C GLU A 8 -25.00 1.86 0.49
N ALA A 9 -25.57 3.00 0.91
CA ALA A 9 -26.27 3.18 2.19
C ALA A 9 -25.42 3.03 3.48
N ASN A 10 -24.11 2.82 3.36
CA ASN A 10 -23.18 2.84 4.49
C ASN A 10 -22.57 4.23 4.70
N ASN A 11 -22.42 4.60 5.97
CA ASN A 11 -21.79 5.86 6.39
C ASN A 11 -20.28 5.71 6.67
N GLU A 12 -19.73 4.49 6.58
CA GLU A 12 -18.32 4.19 6.85
C GLU A 12 -17.41 4.45 5.65
N ILE A 13 -17.36 5.70 5.18
CA ILE A 13 -16.61 6.11 3.98
C ILE A 13 -15.12 5.72 4.09
N GLY A 14 -14.53 5.83 5.28
CA GLY A 14 -13.11 5.51 5.53
C GLY A 14 -12.73 4.04 5.35
N VAL A 15 -13.72 3.13 5.20
CA VAL A 15 -13.47 1.73 4.83
C VAL A 15 -13.25 1.59 3.33
N PHE A 16 -13.94 2.41 2.53
CA PHE A 16 -13.97 2.33 1.07
C PHE A 16 -13.08 3.36 0.38
N ALA A 17 -12.61 4.38 1.10
CA ALA A 17 -11.72 5.40 0.56
C ALA A 17 -10.53 5.67 1.49
N LYS A 18 -9.38 5.99 0.89
CA LYS A 18 -8.16 6.42 1.59
C LYS A 18 -7.74 7.78 1.05
N LEU A 19 -7.90 8.82 1.87
CA LEU A 19 -7.45 10.17 1.53
C LEU A 19 -6.08 10.43 2.16
N THR A 20 -5.12 10.89 1.35
CA THR A 20 -3.82 11.39 1.80
C THR A 20 -3.57 12.79 1.23
N ASN A 21 -2.46 13.42 1.62
CA ASN A 21 -2.12 14.76 1.15
C ASN A 21 -1.78 14.82 -0.35
N THR A 22 -1.45 13.70 -0.98
CA THR A 22 -0.91 13.63 -2.35
C THR A 22 -1.71 12.73 -3.29
N TYR A 23 -2.56 11.85 -2.76
CA TYR A 23 -3.39 10.96 -3.56
C TYR A 23 -4.62 10.52 -2.77
N CYS A 24 -5.68 10.16 -3.48
CA CYS A 24 -6.87 9.53 -2.95
C CYS A 24 -7.06 8.16 -3.58
N LEU A 25 -7.28 7.13 -2.78
CA LEU A 25 -7.69 5.81 -3.25
C LEU A 25 -9.17 5.64 -2.99
N VAL A 26 -9.89 5.12 -3.97
CA VAL A 26 -11.31 4.80 -3.84
C VAL A 26 -11.54 3.37 -4.30
N GLY A 27 -12.30 2.62 -3.52
CA GLY A 27 -12.73 1.26 -3.83
C GLY A 27 -13.60 1.22 -5.08
N ILE A 28 -13.31 0.30 -5.98
CA ILE A 28 -14.18 0.01 -7.12
C ILE A 28 -15.56 -0.51 -6.66
N GLY A 29 -16.59 -0.22 -7.45
CA GLY A 29 -17.96 -0.67 -7.18
C GLY A 29 -18.81 0.29 -6.33
N GLY A 30 -18.39 1.55 -6.16
CA GLY A 30 -19.24 2.61 -5.65
C GLY A 30 -20.28 3.11 -6.65
N SER A 31 -21.28 3.84 -6.14
CA SER A 31 -22.21 4.60 -6.97
C SER A 31 -21.56 5.85 -7.55
N GLU A 32 -22.03 6.32 -8.70
CA GLU A 32 -21.56 7.58 -9.31
C GLU A 32 -21.69 8.76 -8.36
N ASN A 33 -22.74 8.80 -7.53
CA ASN A 33 -22.90 9.80 -6.48
C ASN A 33 -21.72 9.85 -5.50
N PHE A 34 -21.08 8.71 -5.23
CA PHE A 34 -19.91 8.67 -4.37
C PHE A 34 -18.70 9.26 -5.11
N TYR A 35 -18.42 8.80 -6.33
CA TYR A 35 -17.28 9.30 -7.11
C TYR A 35 -17.36 10.79 -7.37
N SER A 36 -18.54 11.32 -7.75
CA SER A 36 -18.77 12.74 -7.99
C SER A 36 -18.42 13.64 -6.80
N VAL A 37 -18.56 13.16 -5.56
CA VAL A 37 -18.18 13.93 -4.37
C VAL A 37 -16.67 14.04 -4.22
N PHE A 38 -15.93 12.96 -4.46
CA PHE A 38 -14.47 13.01 -4.44
C PHE A 38 -13.96 13.80 -5.63
N GLU A 39 -14.54 13.57 -6.80
CA GLU A 39 -14.13 14.22 -8.03
C GLU A 39 -14.37 15.74 -7.98
N GLY A 40 -15.51 16.18 -7.49
CA GLY A 40 -15.85 17.60 -7.38
C GLY A 40 -14.93 18.39 -6.43
N GLU A 41 -14.39 17.76 -5.39
CA GLU A 41 -13.56 18.45 -4.39
C GLU A 41 -12.05 18.22 -4.60
N LEU A 42 -11.65 17.07 -5.15
CA LEU A 42 -10.26 16.62 -5.13
C LEU A 42 -9.58 16.57 -6.50
N LEU A 43 -10.32 16.47 -7.62
CA LEU A 43 -9.71 16.31 -8.95
C LEU A 43 -8.72 17.41 -9.33
N ASP A 44 -8.93 18.62 -8.82
CA ASP A 44 -8.08 19.77 -9.14
C ASP A 44 -6.71 19.72 -8.42
N VAL A 45 -6.63 19.03 -7.27
CA VAL A 45 -5.46 19.07 -6.36
C VAL A 45 -4.77 17.72 -6.23
N ILE A 46 -5.52 16.62 -6.14
CA ILE A 46 -4.95 15.29 -5.93
C ILE A 46 -5.58 14.25 -6.89
N PRO A 47 -4.79 13.29 -7.40
CA PRO A 47 -5.31 12.21 -8.22
C PRO A 47 -6.22 11.29 -7.39
N VAL A 48 -7.42 11.03 -7.92
CA VAL A 48 -8.36 10.03 -7.39
C VAL A 48 -8.18 8.75 -8.19
N VAL A 49 -7.77 7.67 -7.52
CA VAL A 49 -7.46 6.37 -8.14
C VAL A 49 -8.50 5.34 -7.74
N HIS A 50 -9.20 4.79 -8.72
CA HIS A 50 -10.17 3.72 -8.54
C HIS A 50 -9.48 2.36 -8.55
N THR A 51 -9.45 1.69 -7.40
CA THR A 51 -8.71 0.43 -7.28
C THR A 51 -9.41 -0.57 -6.37
N SER A 52 -9.02 -1.84 -6.51
CA SER A 52 -9.32 -2.89 -5.54
C SER A 52 -8.00 -3.35 -4.94
N ILE A 53 -8.06 -3.89 -3.73
CA ILE A 53 -6.89 -4.40 -3.03
C ILE A 53 -7.22 -5.83 -2.61
N ALA A 54 -6.51 -6.81 -3.17
CA ALA A 54 -6.79 -8.23 -2.96
C ALA A 54 -8.21 -8.62 -3.41
N GLY A 55 -8.68 -8.05 -4.53
CA GLY A 55 -10.04 -8.26 -5.06
C GLY A 55 -11.15 -7.67 -4.18
N CYS A 56 -10.79 -6.92 -3.13
CA CYS A 56 -11.75 -6.31 -2.21
C CYS A 56 -11.89 -4.81 -2.47
N ARG A 57 -13.11 -4.30 -2.29
CA ARG A 57 -13.42 -2.85 -2.37
C ARG A 57 -13.07 -2.05 -1.11
N ILE A 58 -12.67 -2.72 -0.03
CA ILE A 58 -12.39 -2.11 1.28
C ILE A 58 -10.96 -1.52 1.38
N VAL A 59 -10.59 -0.68 0.42
CA VAL A 59 -9.22 -0.16 0.27
C VAL A 59 -8.76 0.70 1.44
N GLY A 60 -9.68 1.40 2.10
CA GLY A 60 -9.36 2.32 3.20
C GLY A 60 -8.86 1.61 4.46
N ARG A 61 -9.37 0.39 4.70
CA ARG A 61 -9.03 -0.43 5.87
C ARG A 61 -7.85 -1.39 5.62
N THR A 62 -7.69 -1.90 4.39
CA THR A 62 -6.61 -2.84 4.05
C THR A 62 -5.29 -2.16 3.72
N THR A 63 -5.31 -0.86 3.40
CA THR A 63 -4.10 -0.12 3.04
C THR A 63 -3.74 0.94 4.09
N VAL A 64 -2.45 1.17 4.23
CA VAL A 64 -1.92 2.26 5.05
C VAL A 64 -0.98 3.07 4.17
N GLY A 65 -1.22 4.38 4.12
CA GLY A 65 -0.43 5.24 3.26
C GLY A 65 -0.29 6.65 3.83
N ASN A 66 0.78 7.30 3.43
CA ASN A 66 1.07 8.69 3.69
C ASN A 66 1.54 9.35 2.38
N ARG A 67 1.93 10.62 2.42
CA ARG A 67 2.42 11.36 1.24
C ARG A 67 3.68 10.76 0.57
N HIS A 68 4.38 9.86 1.24
CA HIS A 68 5.66 9.29 0.80
C HIS A 68 5.53 7.85 0.31
N GLY A 69 4.47 7.14 0.69
CA GLY A 69 4.35 5.73 0.35
C GLY A 69 3.02 5.13 0.75
N LEU A 70 2.72 4.01 0.08
CA LEU A 70 1.53 3.20 0.27
C LEU A 70 1.95 1.75 0.56
N LEU A 71 1.45 1.24 1.68
CA LEU A 71 1.57 -0.15 2.07
C LEU A 71 0.30 -0.90 1.69
N VAL A 72 0.48 -1.98 0.96
CA VAL A 72 -0.58 -2.89 0.53
C VAL A 72 -0.33 -4.29 1.10
N PRO A 73 -1.38 -5.09 1.35
CA PRO A 73 -1.23 -6.44 1.88
C PRO A 73 -0.54 -7.38 0.88
N SER A 74 -0.05 -8.52 1.36
CA SER A 74 0.56 -9.57 0.53
C SER A 74 -0.41 -10.20 -0.48
N GLY A 75 -1.72 -10.21 -0.17
CA GLY A 75 -2.77 -10.71 -1.06
C GLY A 75 -3.11 -9.81 -2.25
N THR A 76 -2.49 -8.64 -2.38
CA THR A 76 -2.72 -7.72 -3.51
C THR A 76 -2.14 -8.29 -4.80
N THR A 77 -2.95 -8.37 -5.84
CA THR A 77 -2.53 -8.91 -7.14
C THR A 77 -1.50 -8.02 -7.83
N ASP A 78 -0.71 -8.58 -8.75
CA ASP A 78 0.28 -7.82 -9.55
C ASP A 78 -0.38 -6.79 -10.46
N GLN A 79 -1.60 -7.08 -10.94
CA GLN A 79 -2.37 -6.15 -11.73
C GLN A 79 -2.80 -4.91 -10.93
N GLU A 80 -3.31 -5.10 -9.70
CA GLU A 80 -3.65 -3.98 -8.80
C GLU A 80 -2.40 -3.17 -8.44
N LEU A 81 -1.28 -3.84 -8.16
CA LEU A 81 -0.02 -3.17 -7.83
C LEU A 81 0.52 -2.34 -9.00
N GLN A 82 0.47 -2.88 -10.22
CA GLN A 82 0.90 -2.15 -11.41
C GLN A 82 -0.03 -0.97 -11.69
N HIS A 83 -1.34 -1.15 -11.50
CA HIS A 83 -2.32 -0.07 -11.63
C HIS A 83 -1.99 1.09 -10.68
N LEU A 84 -1.75 0.80 -9.39
CA LEU A 84 -1.34 1.80 -8.41
C LEU A 84 -0.06 2.53 -8.82
N ARG A 85 0.96 1.80 -9.31
CA ARG A 85 2.23 2.40 -9.76
C ARG A 85 2.07 3.31 -10.98
N ASN A 86 1.12 3.01 -11.85
CA ASN A 86 0.85 3.81 -13.05
C ASN A 86 0.01 5.06 -12.74
N SER A 87 -0.86 4.99 -11.73
CA SER A 87 -1.78 6.08 -11.37
C SER A 87 -1.26 7.00 -10.28
N LEU A 88 -0.35 6.53 -9.42
CA LEU A 88 0.25 7.33 -8.36
C LEU A 88 1.47 8.12 -8.86
N PRO A 89 1.73 9.31 -8.29
CA PRO A 89 2.92 10.08 -8.59
C PRO A 89 4.19 9.31 -8.18
N THR A 90 5.27 9.50 -8.93
CA THR A 90 6.52 8.74 -8.84
C THR A 90 7.23 8.85 -7.48
N GLU A 91 6.90 9.87 -6.69
CA GLU A 91 7.41 10.07 -5.33
C GLU A 91 6.85 9.06 -4.32
N VAL A 92 5.68 8.47 -4.60
CA VAL A 92 4.97 7.57 -3.70
C VAL A 92 5.47 6.14 -3.91
N GLN A 93 6.17 5.59 -2.91
CA GLN A 93 6.63 4.21 -2.97
C GLN A 93 5.51 3.23 -2.57
N VAL A 94 5.10 2.37 -3.50
CA VAL A 94 4.14 1.29 -3.22
C VAL A 94 4.88 0.01 -2.87
N LYS A 95 4.65 -0.52 -1.66
CA LYS A 95 5.27 -1.76 -1.17
C LYS A 95 4.23 -2.73 -0.63
N ARG A 96 4.39 -4.01 -0.99
CA ARG A 96 3.68 -5.11 -0.35
C ARG A 96 4.32 -5.40 0.99
N VAL A 97 3.49 -5.53 2.03
CA VAL A 97 3.93 -5.96 3.35
C VAL A 97 3.43 -7.38 3.59
N GLU A 98 4.37 -8.27 3.89
CA GLU A 98 4.04 -9.60 4.39
C GLU A 98 3.81 -9.51 5.90
N GLU A 99 2.56 -9.49 6.33
CA GLU A 99 2.24 -9.81 7.70
C GLU A 99 2.28 -11.33 7.88
N ARG A 100 3.42 -11.85 8.35
CA ARG A 100 3.45 -13.18 8.98
C ARG A 100 2.73 -13.10 10.33
N LEU A 101 1.41 -12.99 10.30
CA LEU A 101 0.57 -13.06 11.50
C LEU A 101 0.11 -14.51 11.68
N GLN A 102 0.86 -15.26 12.49
CA GLN A 102 0.28 -16.39 13.20
C GLN A 102 -0.63 -15.83 14.29
N GLY A 103 -1.94 -15.86 14.04
CA GLY A 103 -2.97 -15.69 15.06
C GLY A 103 -3.44 -14.26 15.30
N HIS A 104 -4.77 -14.14 15.33
CA HIS A 104 -5.57 -13.05 15.90
C HIS A 104 -5.68 -11.75 15.09
N GLN A 105 -6.62 -11.84 14.15
CA GLN A 105 -7.38 -10.77 13.54
C GLN A 105 -8.17 -9.99 14.61
N ASP A 106 -7.54 -9.03 15.30
CA ASP A 106 -8.19 -7.76 15.71
C ASP A 106 -7.23 -6.70 16.31
N ASP A 107 -6.01 -7.02 16.78
CA ASP A 107 -5.27 -6.09 17.67
C ASP A 107 -3.99 -5.41 17.11
N LEU A 108 -3.55 -5.69 15.87
CA LEU A 108 -2.18 -5.34 15.42
C LEU A 108 -2.03 -4.27 14.31
N LEU A 109 -3.07 -3.51 13.97
CA LEU A 109 -2.91 -2.41 12.99
C LEU A 109 -2.15 -1.18 13.53
N ARG A 110 -1.62 -1.22 14.76
CA ARG A 110 -0.97 -0.08 15.43
C ARG A 110 0.58 -0.10 15.47
N PRO A 111 1.32 -1.22 15.53
CA PRO A 111 2.78 -1.18 15.69
C PRO A 111 3.53 -0.95 14.37
N HIS A 112 3.11 -1.55 13.26
CA HIS A 112 3.80 -1.42 11.96
C HIS A 112 3.65 -0.02 11.35
N VAL A 113 2.47 0.58 11.50
CA VAL A 113 2.19 1.96 11.05
C VAL A 113 3.03 2.99 11.81
N ARG A 114 3.22 2.79 13.13
CA ARG A 114 4.09 3.67 13.94
C ARG A 114 5.56 3.58 13.52
N ARG A 115 6.05 2.39 13.18
CA ARG A 115 7.43 2.20 12.71
C ARG A 115 7.68 2.88 11.37
N TRP A 116 6.72 2.81 10.44
CA TRP A 116 6.85 3.45 9.13
C TRP A 116 6.59 4.97 9.14
N SER A 117 5.75 5.47 10.06
CA SER A 117 5.54 6.92 10.21
C SER A 117 6.73 7.66 10.83
N LEU A 118 7.66 6.95 11.48
CA LEU A 118 8.84 7.51 12.18
C LEU A 118 10.18 7.24 11.47
N GLN A 119 10.21 6.36 10.46
CA GLN A 119 11.37 6.11 9.61
C GLN A 119 11.10 6.86 8.30
N LYS A 120 11.70 8.02 8.00
CA LYS A 120 13.15 8.21 7.85
C LYS A 120 13.55 9.68 8.03
N PRO A 121 14.80 9.90 8.44
CA PRO A 121 15.75 10.35 7.43
C PRO A 121 17.13 9.67 7.52
N ASP A 122 17.28 8.34 7.37
CA ASP A 122 18.63 7.77 7.10
C ASP A 122 18.73 6.31 6.59
N ASP A 123 17.64 5.62 6.24
CA ASP A 123 17.75 4.21 5.83
C ASP A 123 18.10 4.06 4.33
N ARG A 124 19.30 4.53 3.93
CA ARG A 124 20.02 4.00 2.77
C ARG A 124 20.99 2.94 3.29
N ARG A 125 20.56 1.67 3.31
CA ARG A 125 21.43 0.49 3.07
C ARG A 125 20.55 -0.76 3.06
N GLU A 126 20.98 -1.69 2.22
CA GLU A 126 20.60 -3.11 2.26
C GLU A 126 19.31 -3.52 1.52
N ILE A 127 19.32 -3.34 0.20
CA ILE A 127 18.80 -4.34 -0.75
C ILE A 127 19.49 -4.12 -2.11
N ASP A 128 20.82 -4.22 -2.12
CA ASP A 128 21.60 -4.44 -3.33
C ASP A 128 22.81 -5.28 -2.93
N GLY A 129 22.87 -6.52 -3.43
CA GLY A 129 23.94 -7.44 -3.05
C GLY A 129 23.73 -8.87 -3.51
N HIS A 130 23.61 -9.05 -4.84
CA HIS A 130 24.21 -10.14 -5.60
C HIS A 130 23.98 -11.60 -5.17
N GLY A 131 23.29 -12.32 -6.05
CA GLY A 131 23.59 -13.72 -6.29
C GLY A 131 25.05 -13.93 -6.75
N GLU A 132 25.46 -15.19 -6.69
CA GLU A 132 26.66 -15.77 -7.31
C GLU A 132 27.96 -15.73 -6.47
N ALA A 133 28.17 -16.80 -5.71
CA ALA A 133 29.52 -17.23 -5.31
C ALA A 133 29.56 -18.76 -5.12
N ALA A 134 29.91 -19.43 -6.21
CA ALA A 134 30.82 -20.57 -6.29
C ALA A 134 30.88 -21.55 -5.09
N GLN A 135 30.36 -22.74 -5.35
CA GLN A 135 30.75 -24.00 -4.71
C GLN A 135 32.30 -24.14 -4.75
N ARG A 136 32.98 -23.80 -3.66
CA ARG A 136 34.43 -24.03 -3.50
C ARG A 136 34.67 -25.49 -3.10
N ASN A 137 35.40 -26.20 -3.94
CA ASN A 137 35.97 -27.53 -3.70
C ASN A 137 37.03 -27.45 -2.56
N PRO A 138 37.13 -28.42 -1.62
CA PRO A 138 38.16 -28.40 -0.59
C PRO A 138 39.55 -28.81 -1.10
N PRO A 139 40.64 -28.40 -0.41
CA PRO A 139 42.00 -28.47 -0.93
C PRO A 139 42.64 -29.86 -0.80
N HIS A 140 43.48 -30.19 -1.78
CA HIS A 140 44.47 -31.26 -1.70
C HIS A 140 45.43 -31.03 -0.53
N HIS A 141 45.57 -32.03 0.34
CA HIS A 141 46.82 -32.32 1.03
C HIS A 141 46.95 -33.84 1.22
N ALA A 142 48.07 -34.38 0.71
CA ALA A 142 48.50 -35.77 0.80
C ALA A 142 48.71 -36.22 2.25
N PRO A 143 48.87 -37.54 2.47
CA PRO A 143 50.22 -37.95 2.92
C PRO A 143 50.70 -39.33 2.41
N VAL A 144 52.04 -39.42 2.31
CA VAL A 144 52.98 -40.58 2.29
C VAL A 144 52.70 -41.82 1.44
#